data_AF-A0A9D5CZJ2-F1
#
_entry.id   AF-A0A9D5CZJ2-F1
#
_cell.length_a   1.000
_cell.length_b   1.000
_cell.length_c   1.000
_cell.angle_alpha   90.00
_cell.angle_beta   90.00
_cell.angle_gamma   90.00
#
_symmetry.space_group_name_H-M   'P 1'
#
loop_
_entity.id
_entity.type
_entity.pdbx_description
1 polymer ?
#
loop_
_entity_poly.entity_id
_entity_poly.type
_entity_poly.pdbx_seq_one_letter_code
_entity_poly.pdbx_strand_id
1 'polypeptide(L)'
;MKKPTLSLKDEAFLISNEISSNDPLHKIEAKLTGKMVVIKFQCDNHKGLATKALLEIEKLLLSIKDLTILPFASSFLDVLVMAKGERNEV
;
A
#
# COMPACT_ATOMS: atom_id res chain seq x y z
N MET A 1 36.31 5.53 -16.83
CA MET A 1 35.00 5.24 -16.21
C MET A 1 34.12 6.47 -16.36
N LYS A 2 33.12 6.44 -17.26
CA LYS A 2 32.21 7.55 -17.51
C LYS A 2 30.99 7.41 -16.58
N LYS A 3 30.72 8.41 -15.75
CA LYS A 3 29.46 8.52 -15.00
C LYS A 3 28.41 9.06 -15.97
N PRO A 4 27.25 8.42 -16.17
CA PRO A 4 26.16 9.05 -16.91
C PRO A 4 25.40 9.99 -15.97
N THR A 5 25.52 11.29 -16.22
CA THR A 5 24.61 12.32 -15.71
C THR A 5 23.39 12.29 -16.63
N LEU A 6 22.22 11.87 -16.13
CA LEU A 6 20.97 11.96 -16.91
C LEU A 6 20.22 13.23 -16.52
N SER A 7 20.10 14.10 -17.52
CA SER A 7 19.35 15.35 -17.50
C SER A 7 17.86 15.08 -17.34
N LEU A 8 17.21 15.82 -16.44
CA LEU A 8 15.77 15.91 -16.30
C LEU A 8 15.17 16.55 -17.56
N LYS A 9 14.52 15.76 -18.40
CA LYS A 9 13.42 16.17 -19.28
C LYS A 9 12.61 14.91 -19.50
N ASP A 10 11.34 14.95 -19.12
CA ASP A 10 10.24 14.27 -19.81
C ASP A 10 8.95 14.73 -19.13
N GLU A 11 8.39 15.81 -19.66
CA GLU A 11 6.95 16.02 -19.61
C GLU A 11 6.33 14.95 -20.49
N ALA A 12 5.76 13.94 -19.85
CA ALA A 12 4.86 13.02 -20.50
C ALA A 12 3.69 12.74 -19.56
N PHE A 13 2.52 13.19 -20.01
CA PHE A 13 1.22 12.92 -19.42
C PHE A 13 0.86 11.45 -19.72
N LEU A 14 1.22 10.54 -18.82
CA LEU A 14 0.88 9.12 -18.94
C LEU A 14 -0.26 8.82 -17.96
N ILE A 15 -1.49 8.83 -18.49
CA ILE A 15 -2.55 8.03 -17.89
C ILE A 15 -2.30 6.61 -18.36
N SER A 16 -1.42 5.89 -17.69
CA SER A 16 -1.31 4.45 -17.87
C SER A 16 -1.30 3.79 -16.51
N ASN A 17 -2.11 2.74 -16.40
CA ASN A 17 -1.99 1.74 -15.36
C ASN A 17 -0.71 0.93 -15.62
N GLU A 18 0.42 1.61 -15.50
CA GLU A 18 1.75 1.02 -15.46
C GLU A 18 2.11 0.87 -13.99
N ILE A 19 2.06 -0.39 -13.53
CA ILE A 19 2.66 -0.84 -12.28
C ILE A 19 4.16 -0.62 -12.46
N SER A 20 4.59 0.63 -12.31
CA SER A 20 5.98 0.98 -12.19
C SER A 20 6.50 0.18 -11.02
N SER A 21 7.56 -0.59 -11.23
CA SER A 21 8.34 -1.28 -10.20
C SER A 21 8.95 -0.35 -9.15
N ASN A 22 8.47 0.89 -9.06
CA ASN A 22 8.69 1.91 -8.04
C ASN A 22 7.44 2.08 -7.13
N ASP A 23 6.51 1.13 -7.12
CA ASP A 23 5.42 1.10 -6.14
C ASP A 23 6.02 1.01 -4.72
N PRO A 24 5.63 1.91 -3.80
CA PRO A 24 6.24 1.99 -2.46
C PRO A 24 5.93 0.79 -1.57
N LEU A 25 5.10 -0.13 -2.06
CA LEU A 25 4.69 -1.35 -1.40
C LEU A 25 5.66 -2.48 -1.77
N HIS A 26 6.74 -2.59 -1.00
CA HIS A 26 7.79 -3.59 -1.21
C HIS A 26 7.26 -5.03 -1.08
N LYS A 27 6.19 -5.23 -0.32
CA LYS A 27 5.53 -6.53 -0.12
C LYS A 27 4.07 -6.35 0.29
N ILE A 28 3.14 -7.09 -0.33
CA ILE A 28 1.74 -7.18 0.09
C ILE A 28 1.29 -8.64 0.16
N GLU A 29 0.61 -9.01 1.23
CA GLU A 29 -0.03 -10.31 1.43
C GLU A 29 -1.45 -10.09 1.96
N ALA A 30 -2.43 -10.83 1.44
CA ALA A 30 -3.79 -10.83 1.95
C ALA A 30 -4.26 -12.27 2.21
N LYS A 31 -4.88 -12.50 3.36
CA LYS A 31 -5.35 -13.82 3.80
C LYS A 31 -6.75 -13.70 4.40
N LEU A 32 -7.63 -14.65 4.07
CA LEU A 32 -8.93 -14.77 4.73
C LEU A 32 -8.80 -15.66 5.97
N THR A 33 -9.16 -15.13 7.14
CA THR A 33 -9.18 -15.84 8.41
C THR A 33 -10.60 -15.80 8.97
N GLY A 34 -11.35 -16.90 8.80
CA GLY A 34 -12.76 -16.96 9.18
C GLY A 34 -13.61 -15.96 8.38
N LYS A 35 -14.12 -14.92 9.05
CA LYS A 35 -14.92 -13.83 8.43
C LYS A 35 -14.11 -12.54 8.23
N MET A 36 -12.81 -12.56 8.49
CA MET A 36 -11.95 -11.38 8.45
C MET A 36 -10.89 -11.52 7.37
N VAL A 37 -10.59 -10.42 6.68
CA VAL A 37 -9.46 -10.30 5.76
C VAL A 37 -8.31 -9.69 6.55
N VAL A 38 -7.17 -10.36 6.53
CA VAL A 38 -5.92 -9.90 7.13
C VAL A 38 -5.00 -9.49 6.00
N ILE A 39 -4.68 -8.20 5.92
CA ILE A 39 -3.81 -7.62 4.90
C ILE A 39 -2.52 -7.21 5.60
N LYS A 40 -1.40 -7.78 5.18
CA LYS A 40 -0.08 -7.37 5.62
C LYS A 40 0.62 -6.70 4.46
N PHE A 41 1.17 -5.51 4.69
CA PHE A 41 1.93 -4.84 3.66
C PHE A 41 3.09 -4.02 4.24
N GLN A 42 4.18 -3.94 3.49
CA GLN A 42 5.34 -3.13 3.84
C GLN A 42 5.38 -1.91 2.93
N CYS A 43 5.51 -0.71 3.48
CA CYS A 43 5.66 0.52 2.70
C CYS A 43 6.74 1.45 3.26
N ASP A 44 7.21 2.39 2.45
CA ASP A 44 8.09 3.45 2.94
C ASP A 44 7.40 4.32 4.01
N ASN A 45 8.14 4.69 5.05
CA ASN A 45 7.72 5.60 6.12
C ASN A 45 7.84 7.07 5.67
N HIS A 46 7.34 7.37 4.47
CA HIS A 46 7.35 8.71 3.90
C HIS A 46 6.01 9.01 3.22
N LYS A 47 5.63 10.29 3.14
CA LYS A 47 4.54 10.80 2.29
C LYS A 47 3.14 10.21 2.53
N GLY A 48 2.84 9.69 3.73
CA GLY A 48 1.48 9.24 4.09
C GLY A 48 0.99 8.01 3.30
N LEU A 49 1.91 7.20 2.80
CA LEU A 49 1.59 6.04 1.96
C LEU A 49 0.71 5.01 2.68
N ALA A 50 0.96 4.77 3.97
CA ALA A 50 0.10 3.91 4.79
C ALA A 50 -1.34 4.44 4.82
N THR A 51 -1.53 5.75 4.99
CA THR A 51 -2.86 6.39 4.97
C THR A 51 -3.55 6.20 3.62
N LYS A 52 -2.84 6.38 2.51
CA LYS A 52 -3.39 6.15 1.16
C LYS A 52 -3.84 4.69 0.99
N ALA A 53 -3.03 3.73 1.43
CA ALA A 53 -3.37 2.32 1.35
C ALA A 53 -4.63 1.99 2.18
N LEU A 54 -4.76 2.56 3.39
CA LEU A 54 -5.95 2.38 4.22
C LEU A 54 -7.21 2.95 3.56
N LEU A 55 -7.13 4.12 2.93
CA LEU A 55 -8.26 4.69 2.17
C LEU A 55 -8.67 3.80 1.00
N GLU A 56 -7.72 3.21 0.27
CA GLU A 56 -8.05 2.27 -0.80
C GLU A 56 -8.69 0.98 -0.26
N ILE A 57 -8.27 0.51 0.92
CA ILE A 57 -8.91 -0.65 1.59
C ILE A 57 -10.36 -0.34 1.95
N GLU A 58 -10.65 0.84 2.50
CA GLU A 58 -12.02 1.23 2.84
C GLU A 58 -12.94 1.34 1.61
N LYS A 59 -12.41 1.78 0.46
CA LYS A 59 -13.17 1.84 -0.81
C LYS A 59 -13.60 0.46 -1.31
N LEU A 60 -12.95 -0.62 -0.89
CA LEU A 60 -13.28 -1.99 -1.28
C LEU A 60 -14.43 -2.61 -0.47
N LEU A 61 -15.24 -1.79 0.22
CA LEU A 61 -16.30 -2.24 1.13
C LEU A 61 -15.77 -3.13 2.27
N LEU A 62 -14.50 -2.92 2.64
CA LEU A 62 -13.86 -3.55 3.77
C LEU A 62 -13.86 -2.57 4.94
N SER A 63 -14.58 -2.91 6.01
CA SER A 63 -14.55 -2.15 7.25
C SER A 63 -13.33 -2.56 8.06
N ILE A 64 -12.38 -1.65 8.23
CA ILE A 64 -11.19 -1.84 9.07
C ILE A 64 -11.64 -2.00 10.53
N LYS A 65 -11.23 -3.10 11.18
CA LYS A 65 -11.54 -3.42 12.58
C LYS A 65 -10.34 -3.26 13.48
N ASP A 66 -9.16 -3.55 12.95
CA ASP A 66 -7.91 -3.35 13.67
C ASP A 66 -6.80 -2.96 12.70
N LEU A 67 -5.88 -2.15 13.19
CA LEU A 67 -4.74 -1.65 12.45
C LEU A 67 -3.52 -1.66 13.36
N THR A 68 -2.50 -2.40 12.97
CA THR A 68 -1.19 -2.41 13.62
C THR A 68 -0.15 -1.86 12.65
N ILE A 69 0.63 -0.87 13.10
CA ILE A 69 1.72 -0.28 12.33
C ILE A 69 3.00 -0.46 13.13
N LEU A 70 3.98 -1.12 12.54
CA LEU A 70 5.29 -1.37 13.13
C LEU A 70 6.36 -0.68 12.27
N PRO A 71 7.09 0.31 12.80
CA PRO A 71 8.24 0.85 12.08
C PRO A 71 9.32 -0.21 11.94
N PHE A 72 9.79 -0.42 10.71
CA PHE A 72 10.79 -1.41 10.36
C PHE A 72 11.95 -0.75 9.64
N ALA A 73 13.15 -0.84 10.21
CA ALA A 73 14.29 -0.01 9.83
C ALA A 73 13.92 1.50 9.82
N SER A 74 14.87 2.40 9.60
CA SER A 74 14.60 3.84 9.73
C SER A 74 13.60 4.41 8.71
N SER A 75 13.23 3.63 7.69
CA SER A 75 12.56 4.13 6.49
C SER A 75 11.36 3.31 6.03
N PHE A 76 10.98 2.22 6.71
CA PHE A 76 9.82 1.41 6.32
C PHE A 76 8.82 1.22 7.46
N LEU A 77 7.59 0.88 7.09
CA LEU A 77 6.51 0.49 7.97
C LEU A 77 6.02 -0.89 7.54
N ASP A 78 5.93 -1.81 8.48
CA ASP A 78 5.12 -3.02 8.35
C ASP A 78 3.72 -2.71 8.89
N VAL A 79 2.73 -2.80 8.02
CA VAL A 79 1.33 -2.54 8.35
C VAL A 79 0.55 -3.85 8.29
N LEU A 80 -0.25 -4.09 9.31
CA LEU A 80 -1.19 -5.19 9.40
C LEU A 80 -2.59 -4.61 9.60
N VAL A 81 -3.48 -4.93 8.68
CA VAL A 81 -4.89 -4.49 8.70
C VAL A 81 -5.75 -5.72 8.86
N MET A 82 -6.64 -5.69 9.85
CA MET A 82 -7.72 -6.66 9.97
C MET A 82 -9.02 -5.97 9.60
N ALA A 83 -9.65 -6.44 8.52
CA ALA A 83 -10.88 -5.86 8.00
C ALA A 83 -11.97 -6.92 7.83
N LYS A 84 -13.22 -6.49 7.82
CA LYS A 84 -14.38 -7.35 7.55
C LYS A 84 -15.14 -6.76 6.37
N GLY A 85 -15.56 -7.60 5.43
CA GLY A 85 -16.48 -7.17 4.37
C GLY A 85 -17.80 -6.69 4.98
N GLU A 86 -18.30 -5.56 4.49
CA GLU A 86 -19.67 -5.12 4.76
C GLU A 86 -20.64 -6.08 4.08
N ARG A 87 -21.08 -7.10 4.81
CA ARG A 87 -22.31 -7.79 4.43
C ARG A 87 -23.46 -6.86 4.78
N ASN A 88 -24.03 -6.22 3.77
CA ASN A 88 -25.40 -5.75 3.86
C ASN A 88 -26.29 -6.99 3.89
N GLU A 89 -26.54 -7.50 5.10
CA GLU A 89 -27.57 -8.50 5.32
C GLU A 89 -28.91 -7.75 5.20
N VAL A 90 -29.56 -7.88 4.03
CA VAL A 90 -30.95 -7.47 3.77
C VAL A 90 -31.86 -8.63 4.13
#